data_AF-D4TZL9-F1
#
_entry.id   AF-D4TZL9-F1
#
_cell.length_a   1.000
_cell.length_b   1.000
_cell.length_c   1.000
_cell.angle_alpha   90.00
_cell.angle_beta   90.00
_cell.angle_gamma   90.00
#
_symmetry.space_group_name_H-M   'P 1'
#
loop_
_entity.id
_entity.type
_entity.pdbx_description
1 polymer ?
#
loop_
_entity_poly.entity_id
_entity_poly.type
_entity_poly.pdbx_seq_one_letter_code
_entity_poly.pdbx_strand_id
1 'polypeptide(L)'
;MTTVIEHARDARTPLRADISPADALVLSCLVYVDFHALPGPRSPRGCLLREVAQASSIPSLYRYSLASHADRPLLESAGASARFGGLRVRDAVTRLTSQPLAQFGAVTFVDEAGATYVVLRGTDASAVGWAEDARFGLDFPTDSQLWAANYLAFAAARANGPLTVVGHSKGANLALYAAAATTPPALKHVYAFDPVGFPASVIDDGFFLGIDGRMRVYVTAGSWVSPLLPLPTPATVVTSSWPGPLSHNPYAWRSQGSTLAPDHRRQSRSGLILRDILAAVLRARPMRIDTNYQHRHSRWTPGPFHTHVGPFPRTLTL
;
A
#
# COMPACT_ATOMS: atom_id res chain seq x y z
N MET A 1 -15.30 -19.37 3.75
CA MET A 1 -14.42 -18.18 3.70
C MET A 1 -13.17 -18.56 2.95
N THR A 2 -12.65 -17.66 2.12
CA THR A 2 -11.45 -17.90 1.31
C THR A 2 -10.29 -17.04 1.80
N THR A 3 -9.07 -17.50 1.56
CA THR A 3 -7.84 -16.71 1.68
C THR A 3 -7.68 -15.76 0.48
N VAL A 4 -6.75 -14.83 0.57
CA VAL A 4 -6.40 -13.93 -0.55
C VAL A 4 -5.94 -14.69 -1.80
N ILE A 5 -5.21 -15.80 -1.63
CA ILE A 5 -4.72 -16.63 -2.75
C ILE A 5 -5.86 -17.42 -3.39
N GLU A 6 -6.74 -18.02 -2.59
CA GLU A 6 -7.94 -18.71 -3.09
C GLU A 6 -8.84 -17.74 -3.85
N HIS A 7 -9.08 -16.54 -3.31
CA HIS A 7 -9.84 -15.49 -4.01
C HIS A 7 -9.19 -15.10 -5.34
N ALA A 8 -7.86 -14.90 -5.36
CA ALA A 8 -7.14 -14.58 -6.58
C ALA A 8 -7.27 -15.68 -7.64
N ARG A 9 -7.19 -16.96 -7.23
CA ARG A 9 -7.24 -18.12 -8.12
C ARG A 9 -8.63 -18.38 -8.69
N ASP A 10 -9.65 -18.34 -7.84
CA ASP A 10 -10.98 -18.84 -8.17
C ASP A 10 -11.84 -17.83 -8.94
N ALA A 11 -11.39 -16.58 -9.03
CA ALA A 11 -12.16 -15.52 -9.64
C ALA A 11 -12.10 -15.57 -11.18
N ARG A 12 -13.24 -15.86 -11.79
CA ARG A 12 -13.36 -16.24 -13.22
C ARG A 12 -13.72 -15.10 -14.17
N THR A 13 -14.04 -13.92 -13.65
CA THR A 13 -14.41 -12.75 -14.46
C THR A 13 -13.31 -11.69 -14.40
N PRO A 14 -12.90 -11.12 -15.55
CA PRO A 14 -11.95 -10.01 -15.59
C PRO A 14 -12.35 -8.86 -14.67
N LEU A 15 -11.37 -8.26 -14.00
CA LEU A 15 -11.59 -7.05 -13.22
C LEU A 15 -11.96 -5.89 -14.16
N ARG A 16 -13.03 -5.14 -13.83
CA ARG A 16 -13.50 -4.00 -14.63
C ARG A 16 -14.06 -2.92 -13.72
N ALA A 17 -13.40 -1.76 -13.67
CA ALA A 17 -13.79 -0.50 -13.01
C ALA A 17 -14.12 -0.57 -11.50
N ASP A 18 -15.06 -1.41 -11.09
CA ASP A 18 -15.47 -1.60 -9.71
C ASP A 18 -14.75 -2.82 -9.12
N ILE A 19 -13.86 -2.55 -8.16
CA ILE A 19 -13.15 -3.59 -7.42
C ILE A 19 -13.83 -3.83 -6.08
N SER A 20 -13.87 -5.08 -5.67
CA SER A 20 -14.38 -5.45 -4.35
C SER A 20 -13.30 -5.30 -3.27
N PRO A 21 -13.68 -5.26 -1.98
CA PRO A 21 -12.70 -5.28 -0.88
C PRO A 21 -11.72 -6.46 -0.96
N ALA A 22 -12.17 -7.64 -1.39
CA ALA A 22 -11.30 -8.79 -1.58
C ALA A 22 -10.31 -8.61 -2.74
N ASP A 23 -10.72 -7.95 -3.83
CA ASP A 23 -9.83 -7.63 -4.95
C ASP A 23 -8.77 -6.60 -4.54
N ALA A 24 -9.19 -5.55 -3.82
CA ALA A 24 -8.28 -4.56 -3.27
C ALA A 24 -7.27 -5.19 -2.31
N LEU A 25 -7.68 -6.17 -1.49
CA LEU A 25 -6.76 -6.91 -0.62
C LEU A 25 -5.72 -7.68 -1.46
N VAL A 26 -6.13 -8.38 -2.54
CA VAL A 26 -5.20 -9.03 -3.48
C VAL A 26 -4.18 -8.05 -4.03
N LEU A 27 -4.61 -6.88 -4.51
CA LEU A 27 -3.71 -5.85 -5.03
C LEU A 27 -2.73 -5.36 -3.95
N SER A 28 -3.22 -5.13 -2.73
CA SER A 28 -2.39 -4.70 -1.59
C SER A 28 -1.33 -5.73 -1.19
N CYS A 29 -1.58 -7.02 -1.43
CA CYS A 29 -0.60 -8.08 -1.23
C CYS A 29 0.38 -8.18 -2.42
N LEU A 30 -0.12 -8.04 -3.66
CA LEU A 30 0.70 -8.15 -4.86
C LEU A 30 1.83 -7.13 -4.91
N VAL A 31 1.62 -5.91 -4.39
CA VAL A 31 2.66 -4.87 -4.41
C VAL A 31 3.89 -5.21 -3.56
N TYR A 32 3.84 -6.24 -2.70
CA TYR A 32 5.04 -6.76 -2.03
C TYR A 32 6.00 -7.50 -2.96
N VAL A 33 5.50 -8.01 -4.10
CA VAL A 33 6.36 -8.42 -5.21
C VAL A 33 7.05 -7.18 -5.78
N ASP A 34 8.37 -7.23 -5.90
CA ASP A 34 9.14 -6.12 -6.42
C ASP A 34 9.09 -6.04 -7.95
N PHE A 35 7.97 -5.57 -8.48
CA PHE A 35 7.76 -5.34 -9.90
C PHE A 35 8.83 -4.45 -10.54
N HIS A 36 9.47 -3.56 -9.76
CA HIS A 36 10.57 -2.73 -10.25
C HIS A 36 11.78 -3.55 -10.73
N ALA A 37 11.93 -4.79 -10.28
CA ALA A 37 13.00 -5.68 -10.73
C ALA A 37 12.92 -6.03 -12.22
N LEU A 38 11.76 -5.85 -12.86
CA LEU A 38 11.54 -6.19 -14.27
C LEU A 38 11.45 -4.94 -15.16
N PRO A 39 11.96 -4.98 -16.40
CA PRO A 39 11.91 -3.84 -17.32
C PRO A 39 10.49 -3.49 -17.76
N GLY A 40 9.63 -4.49 -17.98
CA GLY A 40 8.24 -4.30 -18.42
C GLY A 40 7.43 -3.44 -17.44
N PRO A 41 7.25 -3.88 -16.17
CA PRO A 41 6.51 -3.15 -15.15
C PRO A 41 7.11 -1.79 -14.81
N ARG A 42 8.43 -1.58 -14.97
CA ARG A 42 9.01 -0.23 -14.79
C ARG A 42 8.51 0.74 -15.85
N SER A 43 8.34 0.30 -17.08
CA SER A 43 8.04 1.20 -18.20
C SER A 43 6.61 1.75 -18.18
N PRO A 44 6.35 2.91 -18.82
CA PRO A 44 4.99 3.43 -18.99
C PRO A 44 4.07 2.55 -19.85
N ARG A 45 4.66 1.75 -20.76
CA ARG A 45 3.92 0.78 -21.57
C ARG A 45 3.45 -0.41 -20.73
N GLY A 46 4.20 -0.76 -19.69
CA GLY A 46 3.91 -1.90 -18.82
C GLY A 46 3.94 -3.25 -19.54
N CYS A 47 3.52 -4.28 -18.81
CA CYS A 47 3.25 -5.62 -19.30
C CYS A 47 2.02 -6.18 -18.56
N LEU A 48 1.46 -7.29 -19.03
CA LEU A 48 0.34 -7.95 -18.35
C LEU A 48 0.84 -8.68 -17.09
N LEU A 49 -0.01 -8.76 -16.07
CA LEU A 49 0.32 -9.46 -14.83
C LEU A 49 0.64 -10.94 -15.08
N ARG A 50 -0.02 -11.58 -16.04
CA ARG A 50 0.30 -12.95 -16.48
C ARG A 50 1.74 -13.11 -16.98
N GLU A 51 2.29 -12.08 -17.63
CA GLU A 51 3.68 -12.10 -18.13
C GLU A 51 4.67 -11.95 -16.96
N VAL A 52 4.32 -11.14 -15.96
CA VAL A 52 5.12 -11.07 -14.72
C VAL A 52 5.08 -12.42 -13.99
N ALA A 53 3.92 -13.07 -13.93
CA ALA A 53 3.79 -14.37 -13.29
C ALA A 53 4.57 -15.49 -14.01
N GLN A 54 4.73 -15.43 -15.33
CA GLN A 54 5.63 -16.34 -16.05
C GLN A 54 7.10 -16.17 -15.63
N ALA A 55 7.47 -14.99 -15.15
CA ALA A 55 8.78 -14.68 -14.60
C ALA A 55 8.88 -14.94 -13.08
N SER A 56 7.90 -15.64 -12.46
CA SER A 56 7.83 -15.84 -11.01
C SER A 56 9.04 -16.57 -10.40
N SER A 57 9.86 -17.24 -11.22
CA SER A 57 11.09 -17.90 -10.78
C SER A 57 12.25 -16.94 -10.53
N ILE A 58 12.15 -15.68 -10.98
CA ILE A 58 13.21 -14.69 -10.84
C ILE A 58 13.33 -14.25 -9.37
N PRO A 59 14.47 -14.49 -8.68
CA PRO A 59 14.60 -14.21 -7.25
C PRO A 59 14.47 -12.73 -6.88
N SER A 60 14.86 -11.81 -7.77
CA SER A 60 14.81 -10.37 -7.49
C SER A 60 13.40 -9.82 -7.31
N LEU A 61 12.37 -10.55 -7.76
CA LEU A 61 10.96 -10.22 -7.48
C LEU A 61 10.59 -10.33 -5.99
N TYR A 62 11.38 -11.06 -5.19
CA TYR A 62 11.08 -11.33 -3.78
C TYR A 62 12.20 -10.87 -2.84
N ARG A 63 13.13 -10.05 -3.32
CA ARG A 63 14.31 -9.61 -2.55
C ARG A 63 13.97 -8.88 -1.24
N TYR A 64 12.76 -8.35 -1.12
CA TYR A 64 12.25 -7.66 0.07
C TYR A 64 11.00 -8.32 0.66
N SER A 65 10.63 -9.51 0.20
CA SER A 65 9.45 -10.22 0.73
C SER A 65 9.66 -10.57 2.20
N LEU A 66 8.60 -10.42 3.00
CA LEU A 66 8.58 -10.91 4.37
C LEU A 66 8.44 -12.43 4.36
N ALA A 67 9.11 -13.14 5.27
CA ALA A 67 9.04 -14.59 5.36
C ALA A 67 7.62 -15.13 5.66
N SER A 68 6.77 -14.31 6.27
CA SER A 68 5.36 -14.62 6.53
C SER A 68 4.45 -14.45 5.31
N HIS A 69 4.96 -13.87 4.21
CA HIS A 69 4.18 -13.63 3.00
C HIS A 69 4.30 -14.80 2.02
N ALA A 70 3.22 -15.02 1.27
CA ALA A 70 3.17 -15.98 0.18
C ALA A 70 3.15 -15.26 -1.19
N ASP A 71 4.07 -14.31 -1.38
CA ASP A 71 4.12 -13.39 -2.53
C ASP A 71 4.23 -14.14 -3.87
N ARG A 72 5.10 -15.14 -3.97
CA ARG A 72 5.23 -15.96 -5.18
C ARG A 72 3.96 -16.77 -5.50
N PRO A 73 3.41 -17.58 -4.57
CA PRO A 73 2.14 -18.27 -4.80
C PRO A 73 0.98 -17.34 -5.19
N LEU A 74 0.93 -16.13 -4.62
CA LEU A 74 -0.07 -15.13 -4.99
C LEU A 74 0.14 -14.61 -6.40
N LEU A 75 1.36 -14.24 -6.77
CA LEU A 75 1.69 -13.79 -8.13
C LEU A 75 1.29 -14.84 -9.17
N GLU A 76 1.66 -16.10 -8.93
CA GLU A 76 1.34 -17.22 -9.81
C GLU A 76 -0.18 -17.42 -9.92
N SER A 77 -0.89 -17.40 -8.79
CA SER A 77 -2.35 -17.58 -8.76
C SER A 77 -3.09 -16.41 -9.43
N ALA A 78 -2.69 -15.17 -9.15
CA ALA A 78 -3.30 -13.97 -9.72
C ALA A 78 -2.99 -13.85 -11.22
N GLY A 79 -1.75 -14.11 -11.64
CA GLY A 79 -1.35 -14.07 -13.05
C GLY A 79 -2.03 -15.14 -13.91
N ALA A 80 -2.29 -16.32 -13.35
CA ALA A 80 -3.05 -17.37 -14.02
C ALA A 80 -4.56 -17.11 -14.08
N SER A 81 -5.09 -16.28 -13.17
CA SER A 81 -6.52 -16.00 -13.08
C SER A 81 -7.05 -15.18 -14.25
N ALA A 82 -8.34 -15.37 -14.58
CA ALA A 82 -9.05 -14.50 -15.52
C ALA A 82 -9.23 -13.08 -14.95
N ARG A 83 -9.38 -12.96 -13.63
CA ARG A 83 -9.66 -11.69 -12.96
C ARG A 83 -8.48 -10.71 -12.99
N PHE A 84 -7.29 -11.17 -12.63
CA PHE A 84 -6.13 -10.31 -12.45
C PHE A 84 -5.08 -10.46 -13.56
N GLY A 85 -5.00 -11.61 -14.25
CA GLY A 85 -3.93 -11.89 -15.21
C GLY A 85 -3.88 -10.93 -16.41
N GLY A 86 -5.02 -10.30 -16.76
CA GLY A 86 -5.13 -9.29 -17.81
C GLY A 86 -4.80 -7.86 -17.37
N LEU A 87 -4.53 -7.61 -16.09
CA LEU A 87 -4.15 -6.27 -15.62
C LEU A 87 -2.79 -5.89 -16.19
N ARG A 88 -2.70 -4.68 -16.74
CA ARG A 88 -1.44 -4.08 -17.15
C ARG A 88 -0.74 -3.52 -15.93
N VAL A 89 0.45 -4.03 -15.63
CA VAL A 89 1.36 -3.57 -14.59
C VAL A 89 2.35 -2.58 -15.19
N ARG A 90 2.39 -1.35 -14.68
CA ARG A 90 3.28 -0.30 -15.19
C ARG A 90 3.77 0.65 -14.10
N ASP A 91 4.77 1.46 -14.46
CA ASP A 91 5.34 2.52 -13.64
C ASP A 91 5.76 2.03 -12.23
N ALA A 92 6.25 0.79 -12.13
CA ALA A 92 6.69 0.21 -10.88
C ALA A 92 7.94 0.93 -10.35
N VAL A 93 7.90 1.34 -9.08
CA VAL A 93 8.99 2.03 -8.39
C VAL A 93 9.32 1.33 -7.08
N THR A 94 10.61 1.12 -6.82
CA THR A 94 11.16 0.78 -5.50
C THR A 94 12.29 1.77 -5.22
N ARG A 95 12.18 2.47 -4.09
CA ARG A 95 13.15 3.48 -3.65
C ARG A 95 13.50 3.23 -2.18
N LEU A 96 14.79 3.08 -1.91
CA LEU A 96 15.35 2.94 -0.57
C LEU A 96 16.47 3.97 -0.43
N THR A 97 16.37 4.86 0.55
CA THR A 97 17.38 5.89 0.81
C THR A 97 17.74 5.91 2.29
N SER A 98 19.01 6.15 2.60
CA SER A 98 19.50 6.36 3.97
C SER A 98 19.47 7.84 4.38
N GLN A 99 19.55 8.76 3.41
CA GLN A 99 19.41 10.21 3.60
C GLN A 99 18.65 10.83 2.42
N PRO A 100 17.39 11.26 2.59
CA PRO A 100 16.56 11.04 3.78
C PRO A 100 16.36 9.53 4.07
N LEU A 101 16.08 9.17 5.33
CA LEU A 101 15.79 7.78 5.69
C LEU A 101 14.36 7.44 5.27
N ALA A 102 14.21 6.79 4.11
CA ALA A 102 12.89 6.47 3.57
C ALA A 102 12.89 5.23 2.67
N GLN A 103 11.81 4.46 2.79
CA GLN A 103 11.43 3.34 1.93
C GLN A 103 10.10 3.66 1.25
N PHE A 104 10.07 3.49 -0.07
CA PHE A 104 8.87 3.67 -0.87
C PHE A 104 8.80 2.63 -1.98
N GLY A 105 7.61 2.08 -2.17
CA GLY A 105 7.30 1.17 -3.26
C GLY A 105 5.90 1.48 -3.79
N ALA A 106 5.75 1.52 -5.11
CA ALA A 106 4.45 1.71 -5.74
C ALA A 106 4.38 1.06 -7.12
N VAL A 107 3.17 0.72 -7.54
CA VAL A 107 2.88 0.21 -8.88
C VAL A 107 1.50 0.65 -9.32
N THR A 108 1.33 0.85 -10.62
CA THR A 108 0.03 1.15 -11.22
C THR A 108 -0.45 -0.06 -12.01
N PHE A 109 -1.63 -0.56 -11.66
CA PHE A 109 -2.36 -1.53 -12.47
C PHE A 109 -3.43 -0.81 -13.31
N VAL A 110 -3.66 -1.28 -14.52
CA VAL A 110 -4.73 -0.78 -15.40
C VAL A 110 -5.49 -1.96 -15.99
N ASP A 111 -6.81 -1.95 -15.90
CA ASP A 111 -7.63 -2.98 -16.54
C ASP A 111 -7.93 -2.66 -18.01
N GLU A 112 -8.56 -3.60 -18.72
CA GLU A 112 -8.94 -3.44 -20.12
C GLU A 112 -9.97 -2.31 -20.34
N ALA A 113 -10.73 -1.95 -19.31
CA ALA A 113 -11.71 -0.86 -19.36
C ALA A 113 -11.07 0.52 -19.07
N GLY A 114 -9.75 0.56 -18.77
CA GLY A 114 -9.02 1.80 -18.50
C GLY A 114 -9.11 2.30 -17.06
N ALA A 115 -9.70 1.53 -16.14
CA ALA A 115 -9.67 1.86 -14.72
C ALA A 115 -8.25 1.68 -14.17
N THR A 116 -7.85 2.59 -13.30
CA THR A 116 -6.49 2.70 -12.77
C THR A 116 -6.46 2.37 -11.28
N TYR A 117 -5.55 1.50 -10.88
CA TYR A 117 -5.33 1.09 -9.50
C TYR A 117 -3.90 1.45 -9.09
N VAL A 118 -3.77 2.50 -8.28
CA VAL A 118 -2.49 2.92 -7.70
C VAL A 118 -2.29 2.17 -6.40
N VAL A 119 -1.28 1.32 -6.34
CA VAL A 119 -1.04 0.46 -5.18
C VAL A 119 0.29 0.81 -4.54
N LEU A 120 0.25 1.11 -3.24
CA LEU A 120 1.38 1.58 -2.47
C LEU A 120 1.84 0.50 -1.48
N ARG A 121 3.13 0.16 -1.54
CA ARG A 121 3.73 -0.89 -0.71
C ARG A 121 3.87 -0.41 0.73
N GLY A 122 3.50 -1.28 1.67
CA GLY A 122 3.88 -1.11 3.07
C GLY A 122 5.33 -1.48 3.34
N THR A 123 5.65 -1.64 4.62
CA THR A 123 6.98 -2.02 5.08
C THR A 123 7.37 -3.39 4.55
N ASP A 124 8.55 -3.46 3.93
CA ASP A 124 9.12 -4.68 3.40
C ASP A 124 10.22 -5.21 4.35
N ALA A 125 10.93 -6.27 3.96
CA ALA A 125 11.98 -6.85 4.79
C ALA A 125 13.24 -5.96 4.94
N SER A 126 13.28 -4.76 4.35
CA SER A 126 14.44 -3.87 4.45
C SER A 126 14.53 -3.19 5.82
N ALA A 127 15.76 -3.07 6.35
CA ALA A 127 16.02 -2.35 7.59
C ALA A 127 15.60 -0.87 7.51
N VAL A 128 15.69 -0.26 6.32
CA VAL A 128 15.25 1.12 6.07
C VAL A 128 13.74 1.26 6.28
N GLY A 129 12.94 0.28 5.82
CA GLY A 129 11.49 0.27 6.03
C GLY A 129 11.13 0.30 7.51
N TRP A 130 11.68 -0.64 8.28
CA TRP A 130 11.45 -0.70 9.73
C TRP A 130 11.95 0.55 10.47
N ALA A 131 13.07 1.13 10.02
CA ALA A 131 13.61 2.34 10.64
C ALA A 131 12.77 3.60 10.32
N GLU A 132 12.15 3.68 9.14
CA GLU A 132 11.21 4.75 8.81
C GLU A 132 9.87 4.60 9.54
N ASP A 133 9.39 3.39 9.81
CA ASP A 133 8.14 3.18 10.56
C ASP A 133 8.16 3.88 11.93
N ALA A 134 9.32 3.89 12.59
CA ALA A 134 9.52 4.63 13.84
C ALA A 134 9.33 6.16 13.69
N ARG A 135 9.45 6.71 12.47
CA ARG A 135 9.28 8.15 12.19
C ARG A 135 7.83 8.58 12.00
N PHE A 136 6.89 7.68 11.77
CA PHE A 136 5.46 8.04 11.70
C PHE A 136 4.94 8.63 13.02
N GLY A 137 5.62 8.35 14.15
CA GLY A 137 5.38 9.00 15.44
C GLY A 137 6.17 10.29 15.66
N LEU A 138 6.98 10.75 14.71
CA LEU A 138 7.96 11.83 14.91
C LEU A 138 7.79 13.01 13.94
N ASP A 139 7.52 12.74 12.67
CA ASP A 139 7.46 13.75 11.61
C ASP A 139 6.19 13.57 10.77
N PHE A 140 5.53 14.67 10.40
CA PHE A 140 4.45 14.70 9.41
C PHE A 140 4.55 15.93 8.50
N PRO A 141 4.49 15.77 7.16
CA PRO A 141 4.48 14.51 6.44
C PRO A 141 5.87 13.86 6.41
N THR A 142 5.92 12.54 6.26
CA THR A 142 7.17 11.81 6.00
C THR A 142 7.59 11.97 4.52
N ASP A 143 8.86 11.67 4.21
CA ASP A 143 9.33 11.67 2.82
C ASP A 143 8.58 10.66 1.95
N SER A 144 8.26 9.47 2.47
CA SER A 144 7.46 8.47 1.76
C SER A 144 6.03 8.93 1.50
N GLN A 145 5.41 9.70 2.41
CA GLN A 145 4.10 10.33 2.20
C GLN A 145 4.16 11.34 1.04
N LEU A 146 5.17 12.20 1.01
CA LEU A 146 5.38 13.15 -0.09
C LEU A 146 5.60 12.43 -1.43
N TRP A 147 6.40 11.36 -1.45
CA TRP A 147 6.61 10.57 -2.66
C TRP A 147 5.35 9.84 -3.12
N ALA A 148 4.51 9.38 -2.18
CA ALA A 148 3.21 8.78 -2.49
C ALA A 148 2.26 9.77 -3.16
N ALA A 149 2.16 10.99 -2.64
CA ALA A 149 1.36 12.05 -3.26
C ALA A 149 1.85 12.36 -4.68
N ASN A 150 3.16 12.47 -4.88
CA ASN A 150 3.75 12.70 -6.20
C ASN A 150 3.48 11.54 -7.17
N TYR A 151 3.59 10.29 -6.71
CA TYR A 151 3.30 9.11 -7.53
C TYR A 151 1.82 9.06 -7.94
N LEU A 152 0.91 9.37 -7.01
CA LEU A 152 -0.52 9.41 -7.29
C LEU A 152 -0.87 10.54 -8.27
N ALA A 153 -0.35 11.75 -8.08
CA ALA A 153 -0.54 12.86 -9.02
C ALA A 153 -0.03 12.50 -10.42
N PHE A 154 1.15 11.88 -10.51
CA PHE A 154 1.71 11.34 -11.75
C PHE A 154 0.73 10.35 -12.39
N ALA A 155 0.31 9.29 -11.68
CA ALA A 155 -0.59 8.27 -12.20
C ALA A 155 -1.96 8.83 -12.61
N ALA A 156 -2.53 9.74 -11.82
CA ALA A 156 -3.82 10.38 -12.08
C ALA A 156 -3.80 11.22 -13.37
N ALA A 157 -2.70 11.93 -13.65
CA ALA A 157 -2.55 12.70 -14.89
C ALA A 157 -2.56 11.83 -16.17
N ARG A 158 -2.38 10.51 -16.05
CA ARG A 158 -2.42 9.54 -17.16
C ARG A 158 -3.57 8.54 -17.05
N ALA A 159 -4.50 8.76 -16.11
CA ALA A 159 -5.66 7.90 -15.93
C ALA A 159 -6.74 8.31 -16.95
N ASN A 160 -7.22 7.35 -17.74
CA ASN A 160 -8.29 7.55 -18.71
C ASN A 160 -9.68 7.18 -18.14
N GLY A 161 -9.73 6.68 -16.91
CA GLY A 161 -10.92 6.12 -16.29
C GLY A 161 -10.91 6.33 -14.77
N PRO A 162 -11.80 5.63 -14.04
CA PRO A 162 -11.87 5.74 -12.59
C PRO A 162 -10.54 5.31 -11.95
N LEU A 163 -10.17 6.02 -10.88
CA LEU A 163 -8.94 5.78 -10.15
C LEU A 163 -9.25 5.28 -8.73
N THR A 164 -8.58 4.22 -8.32
CA THR A 164 -8.62 3.70 -6.95
C THR A 164 -7.21 3.63 -6.38
N VAL A 165 -7.05 4.03 -5.13
CA VAL A 165 -5.77 3.93 -4.41
C VAL A 165 -5.88 2.81 -3.38
N VAL A 166 -4.84 2.00 -3.26
CA VAL A 166 -4.83 0.81 -2.41
C VAL A 166 -3.52 0.73 -1.64
N GLY A 167 -3.57 0.31 -0.38
CA GLY A 167 -2.37 0.01 0.39
C GLY A 167 -2.65 -0.85 1.61
N HIS A 168 -1.58 -1.44 2.15
CA HIS A 168 -1.58 -2.20 3.40
C HIS A 168 -0.50 -1.66 4.36
N SER A 169 -0.76 -1.67 5.68
CA SER A 169 0.17 -1.22 6.72
C SER A 169 0.62 0.23 6.48
N LYS A 170 1.93 0.52 6.49
CA LYS A 170 2.47 1.81 6.03
C LYS A 170 1.92 2.23 4.66
N GLY A 171 1.77 1.31 3.71
CA GLY A 171 1.25 1.60 2.37
C GLY A 171 -0.20 2.09 2.40
N ALA A 172 -1.00 1.63 3.38
CA ALA A 172 -2.35 2.12 3.59
C ALA A 172 -2.37 3.55 4.15
N ASN A 173 -1.41 3.91 5.02
CA ASN A 173 -1.20 5.29 5.42
C ASN A 173 -0.83 6.16 4.20
N LEU A 174 0.16 5.73 3.41
CA LEU A 174 0.58 6.42 2.20
C LEU A 174 -0.59 6.63 1.23
N ALA A 175 -1.49 5.66 1.12
CA ALA A 175 -2.68 5.73 0.25
C ALA A 175 -3.66 6.81 0.71
N LEU A 176 -3.97 6.83 2.02
CA LEU A 176 -4.84 7.85 2.61
C LEU A 176 -4.22 9.25 2.48
N TYR A 177 -2.94 9.40 2.82
CA TYR A 177 -2.22 10.67 2.70
C TYR A 177 -2.21 11.17 1.25
N ALA A 178 -1.76 10.34 0.31
CA ALA A 178 -1.63 10.73 -1.09
C ALA A 178 -2.98 11.15 -1.68
N ALA A 179 -4.04 10.40 -1.36
CA ALA A 179 -5.39 10.69 -1.82
C ALA A 179 -5.93 12.01 -1.26
N ALA A 180 -5.73 12.28 0.04
CA ALA A 180 -6.13 13.54 0.65
C ALA A 180 -5.35 14.74 0.09
N ALA A 181 -4.03 14.59 0.00
CA ALA A 181 -3.11 15.60 -0.52
C ALA A 181 -3.45 16.00 -1.97
N THR A 182 -3.72 15.01 -2.83
CA THR A 182 -3.89 15.27 -4.28
C THR A 182 -5.35 15.37 -4.73
N THR A 183 -6.29 14.79 -3.97
CA THR A 183 -7.72 14.64 -4.28
C THR A 183 -8.06 14.63 -5.78
N PRO A 184 -7.56 13.63 -6.56
CA PRO A 184 -7.75 13.64 -8.01
C PRO A 184 -9.24 13.56 -8.37
N PRO A 185 -9.75 14.29 -9.37
CA PRO A 185 -11.16 14.23 -9.75
C PRO A 185 -11.65 12.82 -10.13
N ALA A 186 -10.76 11.98 -10.66
CA ALA A 186 -11.05 10.60 -11.05
C ALA A 186 -11.10 9.61 -9.85
N LEU A 187 -10.70 10.05 -8.64
CA LEU A 187 -10.64 9.20 -7.46
C LEU A 187 -12.03 8.70 -7.04
N LYS A 188 -12.20 7.38 -7.03
CA LYS A 188 -13.42 6.70 -6.58
C LYS A 188 -13.29 6.21 -5.15
N HIS A 189 -12.25 5.43 -4.87
CA HIS A 189 -12.06 4.80 -3.57
C HIS A 189 -10.60 4.83 -3.12
N VAL A 190 -10.43 4.79 -1.79
CA VAL A 190 -9.15 4.53 -1.14
C VAL A 190 -9.33 3.31 -0.24
N TYR A 191 -8.73 2.18 -0.60
CA TYR A 191 -8.73 0.97 0.22
C TYR A 191 -7.48 0.94 1.10
N ALA A 192 -7.68 0.99 2.41
CA ALA A 192 -6.63 1.02 3.40
C ALA A 192 -6.76 -0.19 4.33
N PHE A 193 -5.82 -1.12 4.23
CA PHE A 193 -5.78 -2.33 5.05
C PHE A 193 -4.78 -2.14 6.20
N ASP A 194 -5.30 -2.12 7.42
CA ASP A 194 -4.56 -1.94 8.67
C ASP A 194 -3.55 -0.77 8.67
N PRO A 195 -3.99 0.45 8.33
CA PRO A 195 -3.10 1.61 8.21
C PRO A 195 -2.47 2.03 9.53
N VAL A 196 -1.23 2.52 9.46
CA VAL A 196 -0.72 3.45 10.48
C VAL A 196 -1.59 4.72 10.43
N GLY A 197 -2.07 5.21 11.58
CA GLY A 197 -2.90 6.42 11.64
C GLY A 197 -2.11 7.73 11.44
N PHE A 198 -2.73 8.86 11.80
CA PHE A 198 -2.22 10.22 11.61
C PHE A 198 -2.31 11.05 12.88
N PRO A 199 -1.60 12.19 12.97
CA PRO A 199 -1.77 13.14 14.07
C PRO A 199 -3.23 13.59 14.18
N ALA A 200 -3.79 13.61 15.40
CA ALA A 200 -5.15 14.07 15.64
C ALA A 200 -5.38 15.48 15.08
N SER A 201 -4.45 16.40 15.29
CA SER A 201 -4.56 17.79 14.79
C SER A 201 -4.68 17.89 13.27
N VAL A 202 -4.08 16.96 12.50
CA VAL A 202 -4.18 16.90 11.04
C VAL A 202 -5.52 16.32 10.58
N ILE A 203 -6.14 15.46 11.39
CA ILE A 203 -7.48 14.97 11.10
C ILE A 203 -8.49 16.07 11.42
N ASP A 204 -8.34 16.68 12.59
CA ASP A 204 -9.24 17.71 13.13
C ASP A 204 -9.21 19.01 12.33
N ASP A 205 -8.09 19.33 11.66
CA ASP A 205 -7.98 20.48 10.76
C ASP A 205 -8.62 20.27 9.37
N GLY A 206 -9.15 19.07 9.12
CA GLY A 206 -9.92 18.76 7.93
C GLY A 206 -9.09 18.33 6.71
N PHE A 207 -7.81 18.00 6.87
CA PHE A 207 -6.96 17.52 5.75
C PHE A 207 -7.61 16.39 4.92
N PHE A 208 -8.35 15.50 5.56
CA PHE A 208 -8.99 14.35 4.89
C PHE A 208 -10.41 14.62 4.35
N LEU A 209 -10.98 15.81 4.55
CA LEU A 209 -12.35 16.15 4.13
C LEU A 209 -12.54 15.98 2.62
N GLY A 210 -11.51 16.27 1.82
CA GLY A 210 -11.55 16.15 0.36
C GLY A 210 -11.82 14.74 -0.15
N ILE A 211 -11.58 13.71 0.69
CA ILE A 211 -11.80 12.30 0.36
C ILE A 211 -12.82 11.62 1.28
N ASP A 212 -13.59 12.38 2.03
CA ASP A 212 -14.67 11.84 2.85
C ASP A 212 -15.67 11.03 2.00
N GLY A 213 -16.19 9.95 2.57
CA GLY A 213 -17.03 8.97 1.85
C GLY A 213 -16.31 8.09 0.81
N ARG A 214 -15.05 8.38 0.45
CA ARG A 214 -14.25 7.55 -0.49
C ARG A 214 -13.34 6.54 0.22
N MET A 215 -13.08 6.76 1.51
CA MET A 215 -12.19 5.92 2.32
C MET A 215 -12.89 4.61 2.72
N ARG A 216 -12.18 3.48 2.53
CA ARG A 216 -12.59 2.13 2.94
C ARG A 216 -11.47 1.53 3.79
N VAL A 217 -11.57 1.71 5.10
CA VAL A 217 -10.57 1.25 6.06
C VAL A 217 -10.98 -0.08 6.67
N TYR A 218 -10.08 -1.05 6.65
CA TYR A 218 -10.29 -2.37 7.23
C TYR A 218 -9.19 -2.68 8.23
N VAL A 219 -9.53 -3.29 9.36
CA VAL A 219 -8.59 -3.68 10.42
C VAL A 219 -8.96 -5.06 10.95
N THR A 220 -8.01 -5.79 11.50
CA THR A 220 -8.33 -7.01 12.26
C THR A 220 -8.61 -6.68 13.71
N ALA A 221 -9.39 -7.52 14.39
CA ALA A 221 -9.58 -7.40 15.83
C ALA A 221 -8.24 -7.50 16.60
N GLY A 222 -7.27 -8.24 16.06
CA GLY A 222 -5.93 -8.41 16.63
C GLY A 222 -4.92 -7.30 16.29
N SER A 223 -5.30 -6.30 15.49
CA SER A 223 -4.37 -5.28 15.00
C SER A 223 -3.66 -4.56 16.15
N TRP A 224 -2.37 -4.33 15.95
CA TRP A 224 -1.54 -3.50 16.82
C TRP A 224 -1.07 -2.22 16.13
N VAL A 225 -1.22 -2.12 14.80
CA VAL A 225 -0.76 -1.00 13.98
C VAL A 225 -1.80 0.12 13.94
N SER A 226 -3.02 -0.18 13.50
CA SER A 226 -4.10 0.81 13.43
C SER A 226 -4.47 1.48 14.75
N PRO A 227 -4.31 0.83 15.93
CA PRO A 227 -4.49 1.51 17.20
C PRO A 227 -3.45 2.58 17.54
N LEU A 228 -2.26 2.58 16.92
CA LEU A 228 -1.14 3.45 17.32
C LEU A 228 -1.47 4.94 17.24
N LEU A 229 -2.13 5.34 16.15
CA LEU A 229 -2.49 6.73 15.86
C LEU A 229 -3.94 6.79 15.39
N PRO A 230 -4.65 7.92 15.62
CA PRO A 230 -6.01 8.13 15.12
C PRO A 230 -6.17 7.85 13.62
N LEU A 231 -7.31 7.26 13.25
CA LEU A 231 -7.70 7.05 11.85
C LEU A 231 -8.66 8.16 11.40
N PRO A 232 -8.59 8.62 10.14
CA PRO A 232 -9.42 9.72 9.63
C PRO A 232 -10.87 9.31 9.37
N THR A 233 -11.19 8.02 9.45
CA THR A 233 -12.54 7.48 9.29
C THR A 233 -12.69 6.18 10.08
N PRO A 234 -13.91 5.79 10.50
CA PRO A 234 -14.13 4.51 11.17
C PRO A 234 -13.67 3.31 10.32
N ALA A 235 -13.08 2.32 10.99
CA ALA A 235 -12.62 1.10 10.35
C ALA A 235 -13.65 -0.04 10.46
N THR A 236 -13.74 -0.85 9.41
CA THR A 236 -14.47 -2.13 9.43
C THR A 236 -13.57 -3.22 10.00
N VAL A 237 -14.05 -3.92 11.04
CA VAL A 237 -13.30 -5.01 11.66
C VAL A 237 -13.54 -6.31 10.89
N VAL A 238 -12.46 -6.97 10.47
CA VAL A 238 -12.50 -8.17 9.62
C VAL A 238 -11.75 -9.35 10.21
N THR A 239 -12.15 -10.55 9.79
CA THR A 239 -11.63 -11.81 10.28
C THR A 239 -10.23 -12.07 9.73
N SER A 240 -9.32 -12.46 10.62
CA SER A 240 -8.03 -13.07 10.30
C SER A 240 -7.91 -14.43 10.96
N SER A 241 -7.35 -15.40 10.24
CA SER A 241 -7.04 -16.72 10.81
C SER A 241 -5.81 -16.72 11.70
N TRP A 242 -5.02 -15.66 11.71
CA TRP A 242 -3.87 -15.53 12.59
C TRP A 242 -4.22 -14.71 13.83
N PRO A 243 -3.76 -15.10 15.03
CA PRO A 243 -4.14 -14.44 16.27
C PRO A 243 -3.29 -13.19 16.56
N GLY A 244 -3.85 -12.27 17.36
CA GLY A 244 -3.11 -11.16 17.97
C GLY A 244 -2.35 -10.30 16.96
N PRO A 245 -1.14 -9.82 17.29
CA PRO A 245 -0.34 -8.97 16.40
C PRO A 245 -0.04 -9.59 15.03
N LEU A 246 0.02 -10.93 14.95
CA LEU A 246 0.26 -11.66 13.69
C LEU A 246 -0.90 -11.52 12.70
N SER A 247 -2.09 -11.14 13.19
CA SER A 247 -3.24 -10.83 12.33
C SER A 247 -2.99 -9.67 11.37
N HIS A 248 -1.94 -8.86 11.60
CA HIS A 248 -1.48 -7.82 10.67
C HIS A 248 -1.07 -8.39 9.30
N ASN A 249 -0.72 -9.68 9.19
CA ASN A 249 -0.37 -10.29 7.91
C ASN A 249 -1.62 -10.36 6.99
N PRO A 250 -1.64 -9.67 5.83
CA PRO A 250 -2.82 -9.60 4.98
C PRO A 250 -3.16 -10.95 4.32
N TYR A 251 -2.20 -11.88 4.22
CA TYR A 251 -2.43 -13.24 3.73
C TYR A 251 -3.31 -14.08 4.66
N ALA A 252 -3.39 -13.72 5.94
CA ALA A 252 -4.21 -14.42 6.92
C ALA A 252 -5.66 -13.93 6.96
N TRP A 253 -5.99 -12.87 6.24
CA TRP A 253 -7.32 -12.26 6.23
C TRP A 253 -8.29 -13.11 5.42
N ARG A 254 -9.55 -13.09 5.84
CA ARG A 254 -10.58 -13.96 5.26
C ARG A 254 -11.59 -13.14 4.46
N SER A 255 -11.93 -13.67 3.29
CA SER A 255 -12.96 -13.15 2.41
C SER A 255 -14.20 -14.04 2.45
N GLN A 256 -15.36 -13.44 2.21
CA GLN A 256 -16.64 -14.11 2.01
C GLN A 256 -17.19 -13.65 0.66
N GLY A 257 -16.88 -14.40 -0.40
CA GLY A 257 -17.13 -13.94 -1.76
C GLY A 257 -16.27 -12.71 -2.07
N SER A 258 -16.91 -11.64 -2.56
CA SER A 258 -16.24 -10.38 -2.91
C SER A 258 -15.97 -9.46 -1.71
N THR A 259 -16.60 -9.69 -0.55
CA THR A 259 -16.39 -8.89 0.65
C THR A 259 -15.38 -9.51 1.59
N LEU A 260 -14.81 -8.71 2.50
CA LEU A 260 -14.06 -9.26 3.62
C LEU A 260 -15.01 -9.80 4.68
N ALA A 261 -14.65 -10.92 5.28
CA ALA A 261 -15.45 -11.54 6.32
C ALA A 261 -15.45 -10.65 7.57
N PRO A 262 -16.62 -10.23 8.09
CA PRO A 262 -16.68 -9.40 9.28
C PRO A 262 -16.15 -10.15 10.51
N ASP A 263 -15.65 -9.42 11.49
CA ASP A 263 -15.30 -9.94 12.81
C ASP A 263 -15.95 -9.07 13.89
N HIS A 264 -16.63 -9.72 14.84
CA HIS A 264 -17.37 -9.05 15.90
C HIS A 264 -16.62 -9.04 17.24
N ARG A 265 -15.39 -9.56 17.27
CA ARG A 265 -14.53 -9.50 18.47
C ARG A 265 -14.16 -8.05 18.77
N ARG A 266 -13.97 -7.76 20.06
CA ARG A 266 -13.41 -6.48 20.51
C ARG A 266 -11.95 -6.36 20.05
N GLN A 267 -11.52 -5.12 19.81
CA GLN A 267 -10.14 -4.82 19.46
C GLN A 267 -9.16 -5.26 20.56
N SER A 268 -7.95 -5.63 20.12
CA SER A 268 -6.90 -6.19 20.97
C SER A 268 -6.51 -5.26 22.10
N ARG A 269 -6.37 -5.83 23.31
CA ARG A 269 -5.82 -5.12 24.47
C ARG A 269 -4.37 -4.70 24.26
N SER A 270 -3.56 -5.50 23.56
CA SER A 270 -2.15 -5.19 23.32
C SER A 270 -1.98 -3.95 22.43
N GLY A 271 -2.84 -3.79 21.43
CA GLY A 271 -2.87 -2.58 20.58
C GLY A 271 -3.22 -1.33 21.38
N LEU A 272 -4.20 -1.44 22.30
CA LEU A 272 -4.56 -0.34 23.20
C LEU A 272 -3.42 0.06 24.15
N ILE A 273 -2.72 -0.91 24.74
CA ILE A 273 -1.57 -0.64 25.60
C ILE A 273 -0.48 0.10 24.83
N LEU A 274 -0.17 -0.35 23.62
CA LEU A 274 0.88 0.27 22.79
C LEU A 274 0.51 1.69 22.36
N ARG A 275 -0.77 1.92 22.02
CA ARG A 275 -1.31 3.26 21.78
C ARG A 275 -1.11 4.16 22.99
N ASP A 276 -1.45 3.69 24.19
CA ASP A 276 -1.38 4.50 25.41
C ASP A 276 0.08 4.86 25.77
N ILE A 277 1.02 3.93 25.53
CA ILE A 277 2.46 4.19 25.63
C ILE A 277 2.90 5.25 24.61
N LEU A 278 2.53 5.08 23.34
CA LEU A 278 2.89 6.03 22.29
C LEU A 278 2.30 7.42 22.58
N ALA A 279 1.05 7.50 23.02
CA ALA A 279 0.41 8.74 23.41
C ALA A 279 1.15 9.44 24.57
N ALA A 280 1.68 8.67 25.54
CA ALA A 280 2.50 9.22 26.60
C ALA A 280 3.84 9.78 26.06
N VAL A 281 4.49 9.08 25.14
CA VAL A 281 5.71 9.56 24.46
C VAL A 281 5.43 10.84 23.68
N LEU A 282 4.33 10.89 22.91
CA LEU A 282 3.93 12.05 22.10
C LEU A 282 3.57 13.27 22.96
N ARG A 283 3.06 13.09 24.17
CA ARG A 283 2.88 14.20 25.13
C ARG A 283 4.22 14.79 25.58
N ALA A 284 5.25 13.96 25.77
CA ALA A 284 6.57 14.42 26.17
C ALA A 284 7.39 14.97 25.00
N ARG A 285 7.17 14.44 23.79
CA ARG A 285 7.83 14.86 22.54
C ARG A 285 6.81 14.90 21.41
N PRO A 286 6.13 16.06 21.23
CA PRO A 286 5.14 16.21 20.17
C PRO A 286 5.72 15.95 18.79
N MET A 287 4.89 15.40 17.90
CA MET A 287 5.24 15.19 16.50
C MET A 287 5.55 16.54 15.84
N ARG A 288 6.59 16.57 15.01
CA ARG A 288 6.91 17.73 14.18
C ARG A 288 5.99 17.74 12.97
N ILE A 289 5.05 18.67 12.97
CA ILE A 289 4.12 18.88 11.86
C ILE A 289 4.64 20.06 11.05
N ASP A 290 5.02 19.82 9.79
CA ASP A 290 5.38 20.90 8.87
C ASP A 290 4.12 21.66 8.49
N THR A 291 3.97 22.90 8.95
CA THR A 291 2.77 23.73 8.73
C THR A 291 2.45 24.00 7.26
N ASN A 292 3.37 23.77 6.33
CA ASN A 292 3.15 23.90 4.88
C ASN A 292 2.75 22.57 4.21
N TYR A 293 2.37 21.54 4.97
CA TYR A 293 2.01 20.23 4.43
C TYR A 293 0.89 20.30 3.37
N GLN A 294 -0.01 21.29 3.47
CA GLN A 294 -1.08 21.55 2.49
C GLN A 294 -0.57 22.20 1.18
N HIS A 295 0.59 22.89 1.19
CA HIS A 295 1.06 23.74 0.07
C HIS A 295 2.29 23.23 -0.68
N ARG A 296 2.99 22.18 -0.21
CA ARG A 296 4.24 21.67 -0.83
C ARG A 296 4.10 21.04 -2.24
N HIS A 297 2.94 21.16 -2.88
CA HIS A 297 2.59 20.46 -4.12
C HIS A 297 3.14 21.15 -5.40
N SER A 298 3.73 22.35 -5.28
CA SER A 298 3.99 23.23 -6.43
C SER A 298 5.44 23.33 -6.91
N ARG A 299 6.42 22.63 -6.32
CA ARG A 299 7.86 22.86 -6.65
C ARG A 299 8.64 21.68 -7.26
N TRP A 300 7.99 20.61 -7.69
CA TRP A 300 8.72 19.53 -8.36
C TRP A 300 7.98 19.00 -9.60
N THR A 301 8.57 19.25 -10.77
CA THR A 301 8.17 18.59 -12.02
C THR A 301 8.60 17.13 -11.95
N PRO A 302 7.75 16.16 -12.36
CA PRO A 302 8.14 14.76 -12.39
C PRO A 302 9.33 14.57 -13.34
N GLY A 303 10.53 14.41 -12.77
CA GLY A 303 11.64 13.81 -13.49
C GLY A 303 11.34 12.33 -13.74
N PRO A 304 11.91 11.71 -14.80
CA PRO A 304 11.74 10.29 -15.02
C PRO A 304 12.23 9.50 -13.79
N PHE A 305 11.37 8.70 -13.17
CA PHE A 305 11.71 7.74 -12.10
C PHE A 305 12.71 6.65 -12.55
N HIS A 306 13.33 6.78 -13.73
CA HIS A 306 14.16 5.78 -14.40
C HIS A 306 15.66 6.05 -14.35
N THR A 307 16.13 7.18 -13.82
CA THR A 307 17.56 7.48 -13.80
C THR A 307 18.14 7.28 -12.41
N HIS A 308 18.46 6.03 -12.06
CA HIS A 308 19.67 5.66 -11.32
C HIS A 308 19.77 4.14 -11.24
N VAL A 309 20.30 3.52 -12.30
CA VAL A 309 20.95 2.22 -12.19
C VAL A 309 22.35 2.49 -11.66
N GLY A 310 22.54 2.36 -10.34
CA GLY A 310 23.87 2.34 -9.75
C GLY A 310 24.66 1.13 -10.30
N PRO A 311 25.99 1.23 -10.46
CA PRO A 311 26.78 0.17 -11.06
C PRO A 311 26.72 -1.10 -10.19
N PHE A 312 26.49 -2.25 -10.83
CA PHE A 312 26.69 -3.55 -10.19
C PHE A 312 28.12 -3.63 -9.63
N PRO A 313 28.31 -4.11 -8.38
CA PRO A 313 29.65 -4.37 -7.88
C PRO A 313 30.28 -5.46 -8.75
N ARG A 314 31.43 -5.13 -9.34
CA ARG A 314 32.28 -6.08 -10.05
C ARG A 314 32.58 -7.26 -9.13
N THR A 315 32.37 -8.45 -9.67
CA THR A 315 32.85 -9.73 -9.18
C THR A 315 34.32 -9.59 -8.78
N LEU A 316 34.64 -9.87 -7.52
CA LEU A 316 36.00 -10.17 -7.10
C LEU A 316 36.28 -11.62 -7.48
N THR A 317 37.06 -11.79 -8.54
CA THR A 317 37.72 -13.04 -8.89
C THR A 317 38.82 -13.30 -7.85
N LEU A 318 38.83 -14.52 -7.29
CA LEU A 318 40.05 -15.25 -6.95
C LEU A 318 40.05 -16.50 -7.84
#